data_AF-A0A522RWQ7-F1
#
_entry.id   AF-A0A522RWQ7-F1
#
_cell.length_a   1.000
_cell.length_b   1.000
_cell.length_c   1.000
_cell.angle_alpha   90.00
_cell.angle_beta   90.00
_cell.angle_gamma   90.00
#
_symmetry.space_group_name_H-M   'P 1'
#
loop_
_entity.id
_entity.type
_entity.pdbx_description
1 polymer ?
#
loop_
_entity_poly.entity_id
_entity_poly.type
_entity_poly.pdbx_seq_one_letter_code
_entity_poly.pdbx_strand_id
1 'polypeptide(L)'
;MDTSYGRGTALERDERSPTTVAKEALYTMADVWGVGLRRPGEDFLRVIFGAFMGNDELAHYDCDEFCNEARTVAATDGPQVLVIASFAIGAAYSASAMKSDSAGRLHRAWTYATDAVWEAAGLSARLGAQVEQRSALGRMGAAARHEEDRALKRDAIEAYLNGSYTSKDAAAEAIAGKVVPAKFRTVRAWLVGLSTGK
;
A
#
# COMPACT_ATOMS: atom_id res chain seq x y z
N MET A 1 -31.56 18.09 46.81
CA MET A 1 -30.58 18.03 45.72
C MET A 1 -29.58 16.95 46.09
N ASP A 2 -29.76 15.77 45.49
CA ASP A 2 -29.02 14.56 45.80
C ASP A 2 -27.89 14.43 44.77
N THR A 3 -26.64 14.62 45.19
CA THR A 3 -25.45 14.52 44.33
C THR A 3 -24.85 13.13 44.50
N SER A 4 -25.55 12.13 43.98
CA SER A 4 -24.96 10.79 43.81
C SER A 4 -23.95 10.85 42.66
N TYR A 5 -22.69 11.10 43.01
CA TYR A 5 -21.57 10.82 42.10
C TYR A 5 -21.60 9.32 41.81
N GLY A 6 -22.03 8.97 40.60
CA GLY A 6 -22.00 7.60 40.11
C GLY A 6 -20.62 7.00 40.35
N ARG A 7 -20.57 5.85 41.03
CA ARG A 7 -19.36 5.02 41.09
C ARG A 7 -18.97 4.71 39.65
N GLY A 8 -18.04 5.49 39.11
CA GLY A 8 -17.38 5.15 37.85
C GLY A 8 -16.85 3.73 38.00
N THR A 9 -17.21 2.86 37.07
CA THR A 9 -16.55 1.58 36.86
C THR A 9 -15.06 1.85 36.90
N ALA A 10 -14.35 1.26 37.87
CA ALA A 10 -12.90 1.37 37.95
C ALA A 10 -12.36 1.02 36.55
N LEU A 11 -11.70 1.98 35.90
CA LEU A 11 -11.06 1.74 34.62
C LEU A 11 -10.16 0.52 34.81
N GLU A 12 -10.40 -0.52 34.02
CA GLU A 12 -9.58 -1.73 34.06
C GLU A 12 -8.12 -1.30 34.00
N ARG A 13 -7.33 -1.79 34.95
CA ARG A 13 -5.90 -1.48 34.95
C ARG A 13 -5.35 -2.03 33.65
N ASP A 14 -4.66 -1.15 32.93
CA ASP A 14 -3.97 -1.50 31.72
C ASP A 14 -2.90 -2.56 32.03
N GLU A 15 -3.16 -3.81 31.65
CA GLU A 15 -2.26 -4.95 31.85
C GLU A 15 -1.15 -5.01 30.78
N ARG A 16 -1.03 -3.96 29.95
CA ARG A 16 0.02 -3.90 28.93
C ARG A 16 1.41 -3.85 29.58
N SER A 17 2.27 -4.71 29.05
CA SER A 17 3.71 -4.74 29.33
C SER A 17 4.46 -4.30 28.07
N PRO A 18 5.73 -3.86 28.20
CA PRO A 18 6.57 -3.59 27.03
C PRO A 18 6.61 -4.76 26.05
N THR A 19 6.69 -5.99 26.58
CA THR A 19 6.68 -7.22 25.78
C THR A 19 5.37 -7.41 25.01
N THR A 20 4.21 -7.19 25.62
CA THR A 20 2.93 -7.34 24.92
C THR A 20 2.79 -6.30 23.80
N VAL A 21 3.15 -5.05 24.07
CA VAL A 21 3.09 -3.98 23.05
C VAL A 21 4.08 -4.23 21.91
N ALA A 22 5.30 -4.66 22.20
CA ALA A 22 6.28 -5.03 21.19
C ALA A 22 5.80 -6.21 20.31
N LYS A 23 5.11 -7.21 20.90
CA LYS A 23 4.52 -8.31 20.14
C LYS A 23 3.40 -7.83 19.21
N GLU A 24 2.54 -6.93 19.66
CA GLU A 24 1.48 -6.35 18.84
C GLU A 24 2.04 -5.59 17.63
N ALA A 25 3.09 -4.79 17.84
CA ALA A 25 3.81 -4.12 16.75
C ALA A 25 4.40 -5.14 15.76
N LEU A 26 5.02 -6.21 16.28
CA LEU A 26 5.60 -7.28 15.46
C LEU A 26 4.56 -8.02 14.62
N TYR A 27 3.39 -8.35 15.20
CA TYR A 27 2.30 -8.98 14.46
C TYR A 27 1.70 -8.04 13.41
N THR A 28 1.56 -6.76 13.74
CA THR A 28 1.14 -5.76 12.75
C THR A 28 2.10 -5.74 11.55
N MET A 29 3.41 -5.76 11.80
CA MET A 29 4.40 -5.88 10.73
C MET A 29 4.29 -7.22 9.99
N ALA A 30 4.11 -8.35 10.68
CA ALA A 30 3.94 -9.65 10.03
C ALA A 30 2.71 -9.69 9.08
N ASP A 31 1.59 -9.08 9.50
CA ASP A 31 0.39 -8.94 8.67
C ASP A 31 0.66 -8.06 7.45
N VAL A 32 1.34 -6.92 7.67
CA VAL A 32 1.73 -6.01 6.60
C VAL A 32 2.71 -6.65 5.61
N TRP A 33 3.65 -7.47 6.10
CA TRP A 33 4.52 -8.30 5.27
C TRP A 33 3.70 -9.29 4.43
N GLY A 34 2.75 -9.95 5.09
CA GLY A 34 1.88 -10.94 4.46
C GLY A 34 1.07 -10.38 3.31
N VAL A 35 0.35 -9.31 3.59
CA VAL A 35 -0.53 -8.63 2.62
C VAL A 35 0.27 -7.87 1.57
N GLY A 36 1.27 -7.09 2.00
CA GLY A 36 2.01 -6.16 1.14
C GLY A 36 2.97 -6.86 0.18
N LEU A 37 3.66 -7.91 0.64
CA LEU A 37 4.68 -8.62 -0.15
C LEU A 37 4.20 -9.96 -0.71
N ARG A 38 2.96 -10.37 -0.41
CA ARG A 38 2.37 -11.66 -0.83
C ARG A 38 3.26 -12.85 -0.42
N ARG A 39 3.79 -12.80 0.78
CA ARG A 39 4.66 -13.82 1.40
C ARG A 39 3.98 -14.34 2.67
N PRO A 40 4.27 -15.54 3.18
CA PRO A 40 3.80 -15.94 4.50
C PRO A 40 4.34 -15.00 5.59
N GLY A 41 3.49 -14.51 6.51
CA GLY A 41 3.93 -13.70 7.65
C GLY A 41 4.90 -14.46 8.58
N GLU A 42 4.79 -15.78 8.63
CA GLU A 42 5.72 -16.67 9.34
C GLU A 42 7.16 -16.54 8.86
N ASP A 43 7.39 -16.23 7.58
CA ASP A 43 8.74 -16.00 7.05
C ASP A 43 9.37 -14.73 7.63
N PHE A 44 8.58 -13.67 7.86
CA PHE A 44 9.07 -12.45 8.51
C PHE A 44 9.53 -12.73 9.93
N LEU A 45 8.69 -13.41 10.72
CA LEU A 45 9.01 -13.76 12.10
C LEU A 45 10.23 -14.67 12.20
N ARG A 46 10.35 -15.63 11.29
CA ARG A 46 11.48 -16.58 11.28
C ARG A 46 12.77 -15.95 10.79
N VAL A 47 12.75 -15.22 9.67
CA VAL A 47 13.96 -14.76 8.98
C VAL A 47 14.48 -13.46 9.58
N ILE A 48 13.59 -12.48 9.79
CA ILE A 48 14.00 -11.14 10.22
C ILE A 48 14.03 -11.08 11.74
N PHE A 49 12.90 -11.36 12.39
CA PHE A 49 12.83 -11.28 13.86
C PHE A 49 13.67 -12.35 14.55
N GLY A 50 13.65 -13.58 14.04
CA GLY A 50 14.47 -14.69 14.55
C GLY A 50 15.97 -14.35 14.58
N ALA A 51 16.48 -13.59 13.61
CA ALA A 51 17.88 -13.16 13.59
C ALA A 51 18.22 -12.25 14.79
N PHE A 52 17.33 -11.32 15.16
CA PHE A 52 17.55 -10.41 16.30
C PHE A 52 17.38 -11.10 17.66
N MET A 53 16.52 -12.11 17.75
CA MET A 53 16.30 -12.86 19.00
C MET A 53 17.34 -13.94 19.24
N GLY A 54 17.77 -14.66 18.20
CA GLY A 54 18.63 -15.84 18.32
C GLY A 54 20.13 -15.58 18.21
N ASN A 55 20.56 -14.37 17.87
CA ASN A 55 21.98 -14.04 17.75
C ASN A 55 22.47 -13.23 18.97
N ASP A 56 23.28 -13.86 19.81
CA ASP A 56 23.90 -13.25 20.98
C ASP A 56 24.89 -12.13 20.61
N GLU A 57 25.51 -12.19 19.42
CA GLU A 57 26.34 -11.09 18.91
C GLU A 57 25.50 -9.83 18.66
N LEU A 58 24.26 -10.01 18.18
CA LEU A 58 23.29 -8.93 18.03
C LEU A 58 22.66 -8.49 19.37
N ALA A 59 22.87 -9.23 20.46
CA ALA A 59 22.40 -8.83 21.79
C ALA A 59 23.26 -7.69 22.39
N HIS A 60 24.50 -7.54 21.92
CA HIS A 60 25.40 -6.45 22.29
C HIS A 60 25.41 -5.30 21.29
N TYR A 61 24.81 -5.50 20.12
CA TYR A 61 24.68 -4.47 19.10
C TYR A 61 23.73 -3.37 19.58
N ASP A 62 24.16 -2.11 19.51
CA ASP A 62 23.30 -0.99 19.87
C ASP A 62 22.18 -0.90 18.83
N CYS A 63 20.94 -1.17 19.28
CA CYS A 63 19.76 -1.12 18.43
C CYS A 63 19.63 0.26 17.76
N ASP A 64 20.01 1.34 18.44
CA ASP A 64 19.89 2.68 17.90
C ASP A 64 20.93 2.93 16.79
N GLU A 65 22.13 2.39 16.93
CA GLU A 65 23.17 2.43 15.90
C GLU A 65 22.74 1.66 14.64
N PHE A 66 22.28 0.41 14.80
CA PHE A 66 21.73 -0.39 13.71
C PHE A 66 20.60 0.35 12.98
N CYS A 67 19.63 0.88 13.73
CA CYS A 67 18.48 1.55 13.16
C CYS A 67 18.87 2.80 12.38
N ASN A 68 19.86 3.55 12.87
CA ASN A 68 20.38 4.74 12.17
C ASN A 68 21.15 4.38 10.89
N GLU A 69 21.96 3.32 10.93
CA GLU A 69 22.67 2.82 9.75
C GLU A 69 21.67 2.32 8.69
N ALA A 70 20.70 1.50 9.09
CA ALA A 70 19.65 0.98 8.20
C ALA A 70 18.83 2.11 7.55
N ARG A 71 18.51 3.17 8.29
CA ARG A 71 17.84 4.37 7.73
C ARG A 71 18.73 5.12 6.75
N THR A 72 20.02 5.26 7.05
CA THR A 72 20.98 5.92 6.16
C THR A 72 21.08 5.21 4.82
N VAL A 73 21.25 3.89 4.84
CA VAL A 73 21.31 3.05 3.62
C VAL A 73 19.99 3.10 2.86
N ALA A 74 18.86 3.02 3.57
CA ALA A 74 17.54 3.10 2.95
C ALA A 74 17.26 4.45 2.27
N ALA A 75 17.83 5.55 2.78
CA ALA A 75 17.64 6.87 2.21
C ALA A 75 18.32 7.01 0.83
N THR A 76 19.38 6.25 0.56
CA THR A 76 20.13 6.32 -0.72
C THR A 76 19.57 5.39 -1.79
N ASP A 77 18.99 4.26 -1.40
CA ASP A 77 18.71 3.15 -2.32
C ASP A 77 17.25 3.06 -2.78
N GLY A 78 16.41 4.02 -2.37
CA GLY A 78 15.05 4.21 -2.85
C GLY A 78 13.95 3.61 -1.97
N PRO A 79 12.67 3.81 -2.36
CA PRO A 79 11.54 3.58 -1.49
C PRO A 79 11.29 2.09 -1.15
N GLN A 80 11.71 1.16 -2.01
CA GLN A 80 11.60 -0.28 -1.69
C GLN A 80 12.57 -0.70 -0.60
N VAL A 81 13.80 -0.18 -0.62
CA VAL A 81 14.81 -0.49 0.41
C VAL A 81 14.37 0.08 1.76
N LEU A 82 13.75 1.26 1.76
CA LEU A 82 13.16 1.84 2.97
C LEU A 82 12.06 0.96 3.60
N VAL A 83 11.21 0.33 2.79
CA VAL A 83 10.19 -0.60 3.30
C VAL A 83 10.84 -1.81 3.98
N ILE A 84 11.87 -2.41 3.37
CA ILE A 84 12.59 -3.55 3.93
C ILE A 84 13.35 -3.15 5.21
N ALA A 85 14.00 -1.99 5.20
CA ALA A 85 14.68 -1.45 6.37
C ALA A 85 13.72 -1.22 7.54
N SER A 86 12.52 -0.66 7.29
CA SER A 86 11.49 -0.49 8.33
C SER A 86 11.07 -1.81 8.99
N PHE A 87 10.97 -2.91 8.23
CA PHE A 87 10.71 -4.23 8.79
C PHE A 87 11.82 -4.68 9.75
N ALA A 88 13.08 -4.51 9.35
CA ALA A 88 14.22 -4.88 10.18
C ALA A 88 14.34 -4.01 11.44
N ILE A 89 14.17 -2.70 11.31
CA ILE A 89 14.19 -1.72 12.41
C ILE A 89 13.09 -2.03 13.43
N GLY A 90 11.84 -2.21 12.98
CA GLY A 90 10.74 -2.53 13.89
C GLY A 90 10.94 -3.87 14.59
N ALA A 91 11.49 -4.88 13.90
CA ALA A 91 11.83 -6.16 14.51
C ALA A 91 12.96 -6.02 15.55
N ALA A 92 13.98 -5.22 15.27
CA ALA A 92 15.09 -4.93 16.19
C ALA A 92 14.59 -4.22 17.47
N TYR A 93 13.73 -3.20 17.33
CA TYR A 93 13.11 -2.54 18.48
C TYR A 93 12.22 -3.50 19.28
N SER A 94 11.43 -4.34 18.61
CA SER A 94 10.59 -5.34 19.28
C SER A 94 11.42 -6.33 20.09
N ALA A 95 12.52 -6.85 19.52
CA ALA A 95 13.45 -7.74 20.22
C ALA A 95 14.12 -7.04 21.41
N SER A 96 14.57 -5.79 21.22
CA SER A 96 15.24 -4.99 22.25
C SER A 96 14.31 -4.64 23.42
N ALA A 97 13.03 -4.40 23.14
CA ALA A 97 12.00 -4.24 24.15
C ALA A 97 11.85 -5.50 25.00
N MET A 98 11.68 -6.67 24.36
CA MET A 98 11.54 -7.96 25.06
C MET A 98 12.77 -8.33 25.89
N LYS A 99 13.97 -8.14 25.33
CA LYS A 99 15.24 -8.37 26.05
C LYS A 99 15.38 -7.44 27.25
N SER A 100 15.07 -6.15 27.10
CA SER A 100 15.15 -5.17 28.19
C SER A 100 14.12 -5.45 29.30
N ASP A 101 12.92 -5.85 28.93
CA ASP A 101 11.85 -6.25 29.87
C ASP A 101 12.29 -7.48 30.68
N SER A 102 12.79 -8.52 30.00
CA SER A 102 13.31 -9.74 30.64
C SER A 102 14.47 -9.49 31.61
N ALA A 103 15.24 -8.42 31.38
CA ALA A 103 16.34 -8.01 32.24
C ALA A 103 15.92 -7.00 33.33
N GLY A 104 14.62 -6.73 33.50
CA GLY A 104 14.09 -5.80 34.50
C GLY A 104 14.31 -4.31 34.20
N ARG A 105 14.77 -3.96 32.99
CA ARG A 105 15.04 -2.58 32.57
C ARG A 105 13.79 -1.92 31.97
N LEU A 106 12.75 -1.77 32.79
CA LEU A 106 11.41 -1.38 32.34
C LEU A 106 11.36 -0.07 31.54
N HIS A 107 12.09 0.97 31.97
CA HIS A 107 12.08 2.26 31.25
C HIS A 107 12.58 2.10 29.80
N ARG A 108 13.72 1.43 29.62
CA ARG A 108 14.31 1.18 28.29
C ARG A 108 13.42 0.25 27.45
N ALA A 109 12.79 -0.74 28.10
CA ALA A 109 11.84 -1.62 27.42
C ALA A 109 10.65 -0.86 26.83
N TRP A 110 10.08 0.09 27.59
CA TRP A 110 8.98 0.93 27.11
C TRP A 110 9.38 1.86 25.96
N THR A 111 10.59 2.43 26.00
CA THR A 111 11.12 3.23 24.90
C THR A 111 11.14 2.41 23.61
N TYR A 112 11.77 1.24 23.64
CA TYR A 112 11.84 0.37 22.45
C TYR A 112 10.48 -0.16 22.00
N ALA A 113 9.57 -0.48 22.92
CA ALA A 113 8.21 -0.90 22.56
C ALA A 113 7.47 0.23 21.82
N THR A 114 7.65 1.48 22.26
CA THR A 114 7.05 2.65 21.61
C THR A 114 7.64 2.87 20.22
N ASP A 115 8.95 2.76 20.07
CA ASP A 115 9.63 2.91 18.78
C ASP A 115 9.21 1.82 17.78
N ALA A 116 9.03 0.57 18.25
CA ALA A 116 8.50 -0.51 17.43
C ALA A 116 7.08 -0.21 16.91
N VAL A 117 6.20 0.35 17.74
CA VAL A 117 4.85 0.76 17.34
C VAL A 117 4.90 1.87 16.30
N TRP A 118 5.77 2.87 16.49
CA TRP A 118 5.94 3.96 15.52
C TRP A 118 6.39 3.45 14.15
N GLU A 119 7.33 2.50 14.12
CA GLU A 119 7.77 1.90 12.86
C GLU A 119 6.69 1.05 12.21
N ALA A 120 5.93 0.26 12.96
CA ALA A 120 4.80 -0.51 12.44
C ALA A 120 3.71 0.39 11.84
N ALA A 121 3.38 1.50 12.50
CA ALA A 121 2.44 2.49 12.02
C ALA A 121 2.96 3.21 10.76
N GLY A 122 4.22 3.65 10.78
CA GLY A 122 4.87 4.31 9.65
C GLY A 122 4.95 3.42 8.42
N LEU A 123 5.27 2.13 8.60
CA LEU A 123 5.28 1.13 7.54
C LEU A 123 3.89 0.95 6.91
N SER A 124 2.85 0.81 7.74
CA SER A 124 1.46 0.70 7.28
C SER A 124 1.04 1.91 6.44
N ALA A 125 1.40 3.12 6.89
CA ALA A 125 1.12 4.36 6.16
C ALA A 125 1.86 4.42 4.81
N ARG A 126 3.16 4.06 4.77
CA ARG A 126 3.96 4.04 3.53
C ARG A 126 3.38 3.08 2.49
N LEU A 127 2.99 1.88 2.91
CA LEU A 127 2.41 0.89 2.01
C LEU A 127 1.01 1.29 1.54
N GLY A 128 0.19 1.87 2.43
CA GLY A 128 -1.09 2.48 2.05
C GLY A 128 -0.93 3.53 0.95
N ALA A 129 0.03 4.44 1.11
CA ALA A 129 0.34 5.47 0.11
C ALA A 129 0.81 4.87 -1.23
N GLN A 130 1.62 3.81 -1.22
CA GLN A 130 2.05 3.13 -2.46
C GLN A 130 0.88 2.46 -3.20
N VAL A 131 -0.06 1.85 -2.47
CA VAL A 131 -1.27 1.23 -3.06
C VAL A 131 -2.13 2.32 -3.71
N GLU A 132 -2.33 3.44 -3.04
CA GLU A 132 -3.08 4.56 -3.57
C GLU A 132 -2.44 5.15 -4.84
N GLN A 133 -1.12 5.34 -4.83
CA GLN A 133 -0.38 5.86 -5.98
C GLN A 133 -0.52 4.95 -7.20
N ARG A 134 -0.40 3.62 -7.02
CA ARG A 134 -0.62 2.65 -8.10
C ARG A 134 -2.04 2.71 -8.64
N SER A 135 -3.03 2.82 -7.76
CA SER A 135 -4.43 2.96 -8.14
C SER A 135 -4.69 4.26 -8.93
N ALA A 136 -4.08 5.37 -8.52
CA ALA A 136 -4.16 6.65 -9.22
C ALA A 136 -3.57 6.57 -10.65
N LEU A 137 -2.38 5.99 -10.81
CA LEU A 137 -1.78 5.76 -12.13
C LEU A 137 -2.65 4.87 -13.01
N GLY A 138 -3.27 3.83 -12.44
CA GLY A 138 -4.23 2.98 -13.15
C GLY A 138 -5.45 3.76 -13.65
N ARG A 139 -6.02 4.64 -12.81
CA ARG A 139 -7.13 5.52 -13.19
C ARG A 139 -6.73 6.50 -14.29
N MET A 140 -5.52 7.08 -14.21
CA MET A 140 -4.99 7.98 -15.25
C MET A 140 -4.83 7.25 -16.59
N GLY A 141 -4.25 6.04 -16.58
CA GLY A 141 -4.10 5.24 -17.79
C GLY A 141 -5.45 4.82 -18.39
N ALA A 142 -6.44 4.46 -17.56
CA ALA A 142 -7.79 4.17 -18.03
C ALA A 142 -8.48 5.43 -18.62
N ALA A 143 -8.33 6.58 -17.97
CA ALA A 143 -8.86 7.85 -18.46
C ALA A 143 -8.28 8.23 -19.83
N ALA A 144 -6.95 8.08 -20.01
CA ALA A 144 -6.27 8.33 -21.28
C ALA A 144 -6.80 7.43 -22.40
N ARG A 145 -6.94 6.12 -22.15
CA ARG A 145 -7.52 5.19 -23.13
C ARG A 145 -8.96 5.56 -23.48
N HIS A 146 -9.77 5.94 -22.50
CA HIS A 146 -11.14 6.38 -22.76
C HIS A 146 -11.19 7.68 -23.57
N GLU A 147 -10.25 8.58 -23.37
CA GLU A 147 -10.13 9.80 -24.16
C GLU A 147 -9.74 9.50 -25.62
N GLU A 148 -8.76 8.61 -25.83
CA GLU A 148 -8.38 8.10 -27.15
C GLU A 148 -9.58 7.46 -27.86
N ASP A 149 -10.29 6.54 -27.18
CA ASP A 149 -11.48 5.89 -27.75
C ASP A 149 -12.59 6.90 -28.12
N ARG A 150 -12.79 7.94 -27.31
CA ARG A 150 -13.76 9.01 -27.62
C ARG A 150 -13.31 9.86 -28.79
N ALA A 151 -12.01 10.15 -28.91
CA ALA A 151 -11.46 10.88 -30.05
C ALA A 151 -11.68 10.08 -31.35
N LEU A 152 -11.29 8.81 -31.37
CA LEU A 152 -11.53 7.92 -32.51
C LEU A 152 -13.01 7.82 -32.88
N LYS A 153 -13.89 7.73 -31.88
CA LYS A 153 -15.32 7.72 -32.13
C LYS A 153 -15.80 9.05 -32.75
N ARG A 154 -15.30 10.20 -32.30
CA ARG A 154 -15.63 11.50 -32.90
C ARG A 154 -15.17 11.58 -34.34
N ASP A 155 -13.93 11.20 -34.63
CA ASP A 155 -13.37 11.23 -35.99
C ASP A 155 -14.18 10.35 -36.94
N ALA A 156 -14.58 9.16 -36.48
CA ALA A 156 -15.45 8.26 -37.24
C ALA A 156 -16.84 8.86 -37.50
N ILE A 157 -17.43 9.53 -36.51
CA ILE A 157 -18.75 10.19 -36.66
C ILE A 157 -18.65 11.40 -37.59
N GLU A 158 -17.62 12.21 -37.46
CA GLU A 158 -17.38 13.36 -38.33
C GLU A 158 -17.18 12.94 -39.79
N ALA A 159 -16.37 11.91 -40.03
CA ALA A 159 -16.18 11.33 -41.35
C ALA A 159 -17.48 10.77 -41.94
N TYR A 160 -18.38 10.25 -41.09
CA TYR A 160 -19.71 9.81 -41.51
C TYR A 160 -20.63 10.99 -41.89
N LEU A 161 -20.68 12.03 -41.07
CA LEU A 161 -21.53 13.20 -41.28
C LEU A 161 -21.12 14.02 -42.51
N ASN A 162 -19.82 14.07 -42.80
CA ASN A 162 -19.28 14.83 -43.93
C ASN A 162 -19.26 14.03 -45.25
N GLY A 163 -19.44 12.71 -45.20
CA GLY A 163 -19.41 11.86 -46.39
C GLY A 163 -20.78 11.55 -46.97
N SER A 164 -20.81 11.21 -48.26
CA SER A 164 -22.02 10.73 -48.94
C SER A 164 -21.96 9.20 -49.05
N TYR A 165 -22.62 8.52 -48.11
CA TYR A 165 -22.67 7.05 -48.06
C TYR A 165 -24.10 6.56 -48.24
N THR A 166 -24.27 5.49 -48.99
CA THR A 166 -25.59 4.89 -49.26
C THR A 166 -26.20 4.21 -48.03
N SER A 167 -25.38 3.78 -47.07
CA SER A 167 -25.81 3.13 -45.83
C SER A 167 -24.77 3.28 -44.71
N LYS A 168 -25.17 3.00 -43.47
CA LYS A 168 -24.25 2.97 -42.32
C LYS A 168 -23.18 1.87 -42.46
N ASP A 169 -23.49 0.78 -43.16
CA ASP A 169 -22.55 -0.33 -43.38
C ASP A 169 -21.50 0.05 -44.43
N ALA A 170 -21.92 0.69 -45.52
CA ALA A 170 -21.00 1.24 -46.51
C ALA A 170 -20.08 2.30 -45.90
N ALA A 171 -20.61 3.16 -45.03
CA ALA A 171 -19.81 4.14 -44.30
C ALA A 171 -18.79 3.46 -43.35
N ALA A 172 -19.21 2.45 -42.60
CA ALA A 172 -18.32 1.75 -41.68
C ALA A 172 -17.18 1.02 -42.41
N GLU A 173 -17.40 0.44 -43.59
CA GLU A 173 -16.33 -0.14 -44.43
C GLU A 173 -15.36 0.93 -44.98
N ALA A 174 -15.88 2.11 -45.31
CA ALA A 174 -15.06 3.22 -45.81
C ALA A 174 -14.23 3.91 -44.71
N ILE A 175 -14.69 3.88 -43.45
CA ILE A 175 -14.05 4.57 -42.33
C ILE A 175 -13.09 3.63 -41.57
N ALA A 176 -13.47 2.36 -41.37
CA ALA A 176 -12.68 1.40 -40.62
C ALA A 176 -11.32 1.11 -41.27
N GLY A 177 -10.25 1.23 -40.48
CA GLY A 177 -8.87 1.01 -40.92
C GLY A 177 -8.31 2.07 -41.88
N LYS A 178 -9.15 3.01 -42.35
CA LYS A 178 -8.75 4.09 -43.27
C LYS A 178 -8.70 5.46 -42.58
N VAL A 179 -9.77 5.80 -41.86
CA VAL A 179 -9.86 7.05 -41.10
C VAL A 179 -9.47 6.80 -39.65
N VAL A 180 -9.97 5.71 -39.06
CA VAL A 180 -9.68 5.33 -37.67
C VAL A 180 -9.14 3.90 -37.62
N PRO A 181 -8.17 3.59 -36.75
CA PRO A 181 -7.59 2.25 -36.61
C PRO A 181 -8.50 1.29 -35.84
N ALA A 182 -9.79 1.24 -36.21
CA ALA A 182 -10.80 0.37 -35.60
C ALA A 182 -11.35 -0.63 -36.63
N LYS A 183 -11.81 -1.78 -36.13
CA LYS A 183 -12.43 -2.83 -36.96
C LYS A 183 -13.82 -2.38 -37.45
N PHE A 184 -14.24 -2.87 -38.62
CA PHE A 184 -15.56 -2.62 -39.21
C PHE A 184 -16.71 -2.73 -38.20
N ARG A 185 -16.78 -3.82 -37.43
CA ARG A 185 -17.86 -4.05 -36.45
C ARG A 185 -17.92 -2.96 -35.38
N THR A 186 -16.77 -2.46 -34.93
CA THR A 186 -16.67 -1.41 -33.92
C THR A 186 -17.17 -0.08 -34.48
N VAL A 187 -16.70 0.29 -35.67
CA VAL A 187 -17.13 1.53 -36.34
C VAL A 187 -18.63 1.49 -36.64
N ARG A 188 -19.14 0.36 -37.16
CA ARG A 188 -20.58 0.16 -37.39
C ARG A 188 -21.40 0.37 -36.12
N ALA A 189 -20.96 -0.21 -34.99
CA ALA A 189 -21.66 -0.05 -33.72
C ALA A 189 -21.72 1.42 -33.27
N TRP A 190 -20.64 2.18 -33.46
CA TRP A 190 -20.62 3.62 -33.19
C TRP A 190 -21.62 4.40 -34.05
N LEU A 191 -21.71 4.09 -35.35
CA LEU A 191 -22.62 4.76 -36.28
C LEU A 191 -24.09 4.36 -36.06
N VAL A 192 -24.36 3.10 -35.71
CA VAL A 192 -25.73 2.62 -35.43
C VAL A 192 -26.30 3.30 -34.18
N GLY A 193 -25.47 3.50 -33.15
CA GLY A 193 -25.86 4.17 -31.90
C GLY A 193 -26.16 5.67 -32.00
N LEU A 194 -25.86 6.30 -33.14
CA LEU A 194 -26.44 7.59 -33.50
C LEU A 194 -27.92 7.37 -33.82
N SER A 195 -28.80 7.45 -32.82
CA SER A 195 -30.22 7.56 -33.06
C SER A 195 -30.44 8.79 -33.94
N THR A 196 -31.23 8.60 -35.00
CA THR A 196 -31.62 9.67 -35.92
C THR A 196 -32.55 10.62 -35.18
N GLY A 197 -31.98 11.54 -34.39
CA GLY A 197 -32.65 12.76 -33.97
C GLY A 197 -32.77 13.68 -35.19
N LYS A 198 -33.73 13.36 -36.06
CA LYS A 198 -34.32 14.29 -37.02
C LYS A 198 -35.82 14.31 -36.76
#